data_AF-A0A914V8J6-F1
#
_entry.id   AF-A0A914V8J6-F1
#
_cell.length_a   1.000
_cell.length_b   1.000
_cell.length_c   1.000
_cell.angle_alpha   90.00
_cell.angle_beta   90.00
_cell.angle_gamma   90.00
#
_symmetry.space_group_name_H-M   'P 1'
#
loop_
_entity.id
_entity.type
_entity.pdbx_description
1 polymer ?
#
loop_
_entity_poly.entity_id
_entity_poly.type
_entity_poly.pdbx_seq_one_letter_code
_entity_poly.pdbx_strand_id
1 'polypeptide(L)'
;MKCKVLPPRKLLHPVLPYKTAGKLLFPLCKSCCKEQNQESCNHSEEEKSFWGTWCTNGIDKALQLGYEVLKIVEVWHYEEWSTYNGKDDNTGLFTKYVNRFLKIKVEASGWPSWVNTNEDREKYIENYKKREGITLDNRRG
;
A
#
# COMPACT_ATOMS: atom_id res chain seq x y z
N MET A 1 -2.47 -14.65 4.92
CA MET A 1 -2.18 -15.97 4.33
C MET A 1 -0.75 -16.35 4.66
N LYS A 2 -0.53 -17.57 5.17
CA LYS A 2 0.79 -18.18 5.36
C LYS A 2 1.03 -19.20 4.25
N CYS A 3 2.02 -18.94 3.40
CA CYS A 3 2.28 -19.76 2.22
C CYS A 3 3.77 -19.79 1.85
N LYS A 4 4.11 -20.75 1.00
CA LYS A 4 5.41 -20.85 0.33
C LYS A 4 5.24 -20.33 -1.09
N VAL A 5 6.11 -19.41 -1.49
CA VAL A 5 6.07 -18.78 -2.81
C VAL A 5 7.36 -19.02 -3.57
N LEU A 6 7.24 -19.21 -4.88
CA LEU A 6 8.33 -19.23 -5.84
C LEU A 6 8.31 -17.92 -6.64
N PRO A 7 9.35 -17.08 -6.53
CA PRO A 7 9.42 -15.87 -7.34
C PRO A 7 9.77 -16.16 -8.81
N PRO A 8 9.27 -15.33 -9.74
CA PRO A 8 9.65 -15.40 -11.16
C PRO A 8 11.13 -15.08 -11.35
N ARG A 9 11.67 -15.42 -12.51
CA ARG A 9 13.00 -14.95 -12.92
C ARG A 9 12.89 -13.51 -13.45
N LYS A 10 13.82 -12.64 -13.05
CA LYS A 10 14.02 -11.29 -13.62
C LYS A 10 12.83 -10.33 -13.48
N LEU A 11 12.25 -10.21 -12.29
CA LEU A 11 11.29 -9.14 -11.99
C LEU A 11 12.02 -7.87 -11.52
N LEU A 12 11.75 -6.73 -12.17
CA LEU A 12 12.42 -5.46 -11.87
C LEU A 12 12.17 -4.98 -10.43
N HIS A 13 10.93 -5.09 -9.95
CA HIS A 13 10.51 -4.66 -8.62
C HIS A 13 9.82 -5.82 -7.88
N PRO A 14 10.56 -6.60 -7.08
CA PRO A 14 9.97 -7.69 -6.29
C PRO A 14 9.03 -7.14 -5.22
N VAL A 15 7.90 -7.82 -4.99
CA VAL A 15 6.79 -7.26 -4.18
C VAL A 15 6.57 -7.95 -2.84
N LEU A 16 7.09 -9.17 -2.67
CA LEU A 16 6.92 -9.91 -1.41
C LEU A 16 8.11 -9.66 -0.48
N PRO A 17 7.88 -9.06 0.70
CA PRO A 17 8.93 -8.89 1.69
C PRO A 17 9.36 -10.22 2.31
N TYR A 18 10.65 -10.34 2.58
CA TYR A 18 11.29 -11.45 3.26
C TYR A 18 12.29 -10.92 4.29
N LYS A 19 12.12 -11.31 5.57
CA LYS A 19 13.05 -10.94 6.65
C LYS A 19 14.14 -12.00 6.77
N THR A 20 15.39 -11.59 6.67
CA THR A 20 16.56 -12.46 6.90
C THR A 20 17.73 -11.65 7.46
N ALA A 21 18.53 -12.25 8.35
CA ALA A 21 19.70 -11.62 8.96
C ALA A 21 19.42 -10.21 9.54
N GLY A 22 18.26 -10.01 10.19
CA GLY A 22 17.85 -8.73 10.78
C GLY A 22 17.43 -7.65 9.78
N LYS A 23 17.41 -7.93 8.47
CA LYS A 23 17.02 -7.00 7.41
C LYS A 23 15.72 -7.42 6.74
N LEU A 24 14.92 -6.44 6.31
CA LEU A 24 13.77 -6.65 5.44
C LEU A 24 14.21 -6.46 3.99
N LEU A 25 14.06 -7.50 3.18
CA LEU A 25 14.48 -7.52 1.77
C LEU A 25 13.32 -7.96 0.89
N PHE A 26 13.43 -7.72 -0.41
CA PHE A 26 12.44 -8.14 -1.41
C PHE A 26 13.12 -9.04 -2.45
N PRO A 27 13.45 -10.29 -2.11
CA PRO A 27 14.26 -11.14 -2.97
C PRO A 27 13.45 -11.90 -4.01
N LEU A 28 14.10 -12.22 -5.13
CA LEU A 28 13.63 -13.24 -6.08
C LEU A 28 14.25 -14.63 -5.82
N CYS A 29 15.20 -14.71 -4.90
CA CYS A 29 15.79 -15.96 -4.44
C CYS A 29 16.20 -15.83 -2.96
N LYS A 30 15.63 -16.69 -2.11
CA LYS A 30 15.97 -16.77 -0.69
C LYS A 30 17.45 -17.05 -0.47
N SER A 31 18.05 -17.97 -1.23
CA SER A 31 19.47 -18.32 -1.07
C SER A 31 20.40 -17.18 -1.49
N CYS A 32 20.20 -16.55 -2.66
CA CYS A 32 20.96 -15.35 -3.05
C CYS A 32 20.90 -14.26 -1.97
N CYS A 33 19.71 -14.07 -1.38
CA CYS A 33 19.51 -13.08 -0.32
C CYS A 33 20.31 -13.40 0.95
N LYS A 34 20.49 -14.68 1.28
CA LYS A 34 21.30 -15.13 2.44
C LYS A 34 22.79 -15.06 2.15
N GLU A 35 23.20 -15.44 0.95
CA GLU A 35 24.60 -15.47 0.49
C GLU A 35 25.10 -14.09 0.07
N GLN A 36 24.21 -13.09 -0.02
CA GLN A 36 24.50 -11.77 -0.58
C GLN A 36 25.02 -11.83 -2.03
N ASN A 37 24.53 -12.81 -2.80
CA ASN A 37 24.96 -13.04 -4.17
C ASN A 37 24.52 -11.88 -5.09
N GLN A 38 25.49 -11.27 -5.78
CA GLN A 38 25.28 -10.20 -6.78
C GLN A 38 25.36 -10.71 -8.22
N GLU A 39 25.73 -11.97 -8.41
CA GLU A 39 25.89 -12.62 -9.71
C GLU A 39 24.60 -13.31 -10.18
N SER A 40 24.66 -13.91 -11.36
CA SER A 40 23.57 -14.70 -11.91
C SER A 40 23.19 -15.86 -10.97
N CYS A 41 21.90 -15.92 -10.60
CA CYS A 41 21.36 -16.95 -9.72
C CYS A 41 21.21 -18.30 -10.46
N ASN A 42 21.83 -19.35 -9.91
CA ASN A 42 21.74 -20.73 -10.39
C ASN A 42 21.03 -21.67 -9.40
N HIS A 43 20.44 -21.12 -8.34
CA HIS A 43 19.72 -21.89 -7.33
C HIS A 43 18.46 -22.56 -7.88
N SER A 44 18.16 -23.74 -7.35
CA SER A 44 16.93 -24.49 -7.62
C SER A 44 15.67 -23.76 -7.12
N GLU A 45 14.50 -24.21 -7.54
CA GLU A 45 13.23 -23.64 -7.08
C GLU A 45 13.02 -23.77 -5.56
N GLU A 46 13.50 -24.85 -4.96
CA GLU A 46 13.43 -25.06 -3.51
C GLU A 46 14.30 -24.06 -2.74
N GLU A 47 15.48 -23.77 -3.28
CA GLU A 47 16.41 -22.78 -2.72
C GLU A 47 15.90 -21.35 -2.94
N LYS A 48 15.30 -21.07 -4.11
CA LYS A 48 14.71 -19.76 -4.43
C LYS A 48 13.49 -19.45 -3.59
N SER A 49 12.62 -20.43 -3.41
CA SER A 49 11.32 -20.26 -2.75
C SER A 49 11.48 -19.99 -1.25
N PHE A 50 10.49 -19.29 -0.68
CA PHE A 50 10.47 -18.96 0.74
C PHE A 50 9.07 -18.98 1.32
N TRP A 51 9.04 -19.22 2.63
CA TRP A 51 7.85 -19.10 3.45
C TRP A 51 7.68 -17.67 3.93
N GLY A 52 6.43 -17.25 4.05
CA GLY A 52 6.08 -16.01 4.72
C GLY A 52 4.59 -15.92 4.99
N THR A 53 4.24 -14.83 5.66
CA THR A 53 2.87 -14.47 5.97
C THR A 53 2.61 -13.11 5.36
N TRP A 54 1.69 -13.08 4.40
CA TRP A 54 1.34 -11.86 3.66
C TRP A 54 -0.17 -11.67 3.64
N CYS A 55 -0.60 -10.42 3.46
CA CYS A 55 -1.99 -10.09 3.22
C CYS A 55 -2.43 -10.63 1.85
N THR A 56 -3.72 -10.97 1.71
CA THR A 56 -4.26 -11.57 0.47
C THR A 56 -4.00 -10.70 -0.74
N ASN A 57 -4.22 -9.38 -0.63
CA ASN A 57 -3.91 -8.42 -1.69
C ASN A 57 -2.44 -8.41 -2.13
N GLY A 58 -1.51 -8.67 -1.20
CA GLY A 58 -0.08 -8.79 -1.51
C GLY A 58 0.22 -10.05 -2.32
N ILE A 59 -0.43 -11.17 -1.99
CA ILE A 59 -0.35 -12.41 -2.77
C ILE A 59 -0.99 -12.25 -4.15
N ASP A 60 -2.17 -11.67 -4.22
CA ASP A 60 -2.86 -11.42 -5.50
C ASP A 60 -1.97 -10.61 -6.45
N LYS A 61 -1.32 -9.56 -5.93
CA LYS A 61 -0.39 -8.78 -6.73
C LYS A 61 0.85 -9.57 -7.14
N ALA A 62 1.38 -10.43 -6.26
CA ALA A 62 2.51 -11.28 -6.59
C ALA A 62 2.18 -12.28 -7.70
N LEU A 63 1.01 -12.91 -7.66
CA LEU A 63 0.54 -13.82 -8.70
C LEU A 63 0.46 -13.13 -10.06
N GLN A 64 -0.09 -11.90 -10.11
CA GLN A 64 -0.13 -11.08 -11.33
C GLN A 64 1.26 -10.77 -11.90
N LEU A 65 2.28 -10.75 -11.05
CA LEU A 65 3.67 -10.48 -11.43
C LEU A 65 4.48 -11.78 -11.68
N GLY A 66 3.82 -12.94 -11.73
CA GLY A 66 4.45 -14.22 -12.08
C GLY A 66 5.02 -14.99 -10.90
N TYR A 67 4.68 -14.65 -9.66
CA TYR A 67 4.97 -15.54 -8.53
C TYR A 67 4.03 -16.73 -8.56
N GLU A 68 4.52 -17.86 -8.07
CA GLU A 68 3.73 -19.09 -7.90
C GLU A 68 3.59 -19.40 -6.41
N VAL A 69 2.38 -19.75 -5.99
CA VAL A 69 2.14 -20.25 -4.63
C VAL A 69 2.32 -21.76 -4.63
N LEU A 70 3.42 -22.23 -4.06
CA LEU A 70 3.75 -23.66 -4.01
C LEU A 70 2.95 -24.41 -2.95
N LYS A 71 2.69 -23.77 -1.80
CA LYS A 71 1.95 -24.38 -0.69
C LYS A 71 1.28 -23.33 0.17
N ILE A 72 0.04 -23.57 0.55
CA ILE A 72 -0.71 -22.76 1.52
C ILE A 72 -0.83 -23.59 2.80
N VAL A 73 -0.55 -22.97 3.95
CA VAL A 73 -0.69 -23.61 5.27
C VAL A 73 -1.87 -23.01 6.03
N GLU A 74 -2.10 -21.73 5.88
CA GLU A 74 -3.11 -21.03 6.68
C GLU A 74 -3.66 -19.81 5.93
N VAL A 75 -4.98 -19.64 5.99
CA VAL A 75 -5.69 -18.48 5.46
C VAL A 75 -6.62 -17.97 6.54
N TRP A 76 -6.45 -16.70 6.88
CA TRP A 76 -7.37 -15.99 7.77
C TRP A 76 -8.43 -15.33 6.90
N HIS A 77 -9.66 -15.82 7.02
CA HIS A 77 -10.81 -15.30 6.29
C HIS A 77 -11.70 -14.49 7.25
N TYR A 78 -12.19 -13.35 6.76
CA TYR A 78 -13.17 -12.52 7.44
C TYR A 78 -14.41 -12.48 6.56
N GLU A 79 -15.57 -12.76 7.15
CA GLU A 79 -16.86 -12.78 6.43
C GLU A 79 -17.27 -11.38 6.00
N GLU A 80 -17.01 -10.38 6.86
CA GLU A 80 -17.37 -9.00 6.62
C GLU A 80 -16.15 -8.15 6.28
N TRP A 81 -16.33 -7.27 5.28
CA TRP A 81 -15.32 -6.32 4.86
C TRP A 81 -15.90 -4.92 4.88
N SER A 82 -15.22 -3.99 5.55
CA SER A 82 -15.56 -2.57 5.44
C SER A 82 -14.95 -2.01 4.17
N THR A 83 -15.79 -1.55 3.24
CA THR A 83 -15.34 -0.96 1.97
C THR A 83 -15.59 0.54 1.95
N TYR A 84 -14.57 1.30 1.57
CA TYR A 84 -14.71 2.72 1.23
C TYR A 84 -15.16 2.86 -0.23
N ASN A 85 -16.25 3.58 -0.48
CA ASN A 85 -16.79 3.74 -1.83
C ASN A 85 -16.56 5.14 -2.43
N GLY A 86 -15.90 6.05 -1.69
CA GLY A 86 -15.58 7.40 -2.16
C GLY A 86 -16.76 8.35 -2.31
N LYS A 87 -17.97 7.94 -1.91
CA LYS A 87 -19.21 8.69 -2.16
C LYS A 87 -19.92 9.16 -0.90
N ASP A 88 -19.71 8.48 0.23
CA ASP A 88 -20.35 8.81 1.51
C ASP A 88 -19.34 8.73 2.66
N ASP A 89 -19.36 9.74 3.53
CA ASP A 89 -18.62 9.85 4.78
C ASP A 89 -18.93 8.71 5.77
N ASN A 90 -20.00 7.94 5.56
CA ASN A 90 -20.35 6.76 6.36
C ASN A 90 -19.82 5.43 5.82
N THR A 91 -19.16 5.41 4.66
CA THR A 91 -18.62 4.17 4.09
C THR A 91 -17.17 4.01 4.49
N GLY A 92 -16.74 2.83 4.92
CA GLY A 92 -15.37 2.59 5.39
C GLY A 92 -15.14 2.98 6.85
N LEU A 93 -14.51 2.07 7.61
CA LEU A 93 -14.32 2.18 9.05
C LEU A 93 -13.57 3.46 9.50
N PHE A 94 -12.69 3.99 8.65
CA PHE A 94 -11.79 5.11 8.98
C PHE A 94 -12.15 6.43 8.31
N THR A 95 -13.22 6.50 7.52
CA THR A 95 -13.50 7.65 6.64
C THR A 95 -13.65 8.94 7.42
N LYS A 96 -14.50 8.97 8.46
CA LYS A 96 -14.65 10.14 9.33
C LYS A 96 -13.35 10.57 10.01
N TYR A 97 -12.53 9.59 10.42
CA TYR A 97 -11.23 9.84 11.04
C TYR A 97 -10.27 10.49 10.04
N VAL A 98 -10.09 9.88 8.88
CA VAL A 98 -9.18 10.38 7.82
C VAL A 98 -9.64 11.77 7.34
N ASN A 99 -10.92 11.95 7.04
CA ASN A 99 -11.47 13.22 6.59
C ASN A 99 -11.24 14.34 7.61
N ARG A 100 -11.42 14.06 8.90
CA ARG A 100 -11.14 15.01 9.99
C ARG A 100 -9.66 15.43 10.02
N PHE A 101 -8.74 14.48 9.97
CA PHE A 101 -7.30 14.80 10.03
C PHE A 101 -6.78 15.44 8.74
N LEU A 102 -7.34 15.08 7.58
CA LEU A 102 -7.04 15.75 6.32
C LEU A 102 -7.48 17.22 6.36
N LYS A 103 -8.69 17.51 6.85
CA LYS A 103 -9.16 18.89 7.07
C LYS A 103 -8.17 19.69 7.91
N ILE A 104 -7.85 19.19 9.11
CA ILE A 104 -6.91 19.85 10.03
C ILE A 104 -5.55 20.10 9.38
N LYS A 105 -5.02 19.10 8.67
CA LYS A 105 -3.72 19.20 8.00
C LYS A 105 -3.73 20.29 6.93
N VAL A 106 -4.77 20.35 6.11
CA VAL A 106 -4.87 21.33 5.03
C VAL A 106 -5.02 22.74 5.60
N GLU A 107 -5.89 22.93 6.59
CA GLU A 107 -6.09 24.22 7.25
C GLU A 107 -4.84 24.72 7.95
N ALA A 108 -4.06 23.82 8.57
CA ALA A 108 -2.79 24.16 9.18
C ALA A 108 -1.67 24.48 8.18
N SER A 109 -1.78 24.00 6.93
CA SER A 109 -0.76 24.22 5.89
C SER A 109 -0.85 25.63 5.26
N GLY A 110 -1.89 26.39 5.58
CA GLY A 110 -2.15 27.70 5.01
C GLY A 110 -2.62 27.64 3.55
N TRP A 111 -2.71 28.82 2.93
CA TRP A 111 -3.21 28.96 1.57
C TRP A 111 -2.14 28.63 0.51
N PRO A 112 -2.49 27.93 -0.59
CA PRO A 112 -1.61 27.79 -1.75
C PRO A 112 -1.18 29.14 -2.32
N SER A 113 -0.04 29.19 -3.00
CA SER A 113 0.54 30.43 -3.56
C SER A 113 -0.36 31.19 -4.55
N TRP A 114 -1.32 30.51 -5.18
CA TRP A 114 -2.25 31.13 -6.12
C TRP A 114 -3.46 31.79 -5.43
N VAL A 115 -3.68 31.53 -4.15
CA VAL A 115 -4.82 32.06 -3.39
C VAL A 115 -4.44 33.41 -2.79
N ASN A 116 -4.80 34.49 -3.49
CA ASN A 116 -4.42 35.86 -3.12
C ASN A 116 -5.64 36.73 -2.75
N THR A 117 -6.82 36.35 -3.23
CA THR A 117 -8.08 37.08 -3.02
C THR A 117 -9.10 36.25 -2.22
N ASN A 118 -10.20 36.87 -1.80
CA ASN A 118 -11.28 36.14 -1.13
C ASN A 118 -11.99 35.20 -2.11
N GLU A 119 -12.12 35.60 -3.37
CA GLU A 119 -12.66 34.79 -4.45
C GLU A 119 -11.81 33.53 -4.68
N ASP A 120 -10.48 33.64 -4.60
CA ASP A 120 -9.59 32.48 -4.69
C ASP A 120 -9.75 31.52 -3.50
N ARG A 121 -9.99 32.05 -2.29
CA ARG A 121 -10.23 31.24 -1.09
C ARG A 121 -11.52 30.44 -1.23
N GLU A 122 -12.61 31.08 -1.66
CA GLU A 122 -13.88 30.42 -1.92
C GLU A 122 -13.74 29.35 -2.99
N LYS A 123 -13.06 29.68 -4.09
CA LYS A 123 -12.76 28.72 -5.17
C LYS A 123 -11.91 27.55 -4.69
N TYR A 124 -10.96 27.77 -3.78
CA TYR A 124 -10.17 26.69 -3.19
C TYR A 124 -11.05 25.75 -2.35
N ILE A 125 -11.88 26.32 -1.46
CA ILE A 125 -12.78 25.55 -0.58
C ILE A 125 -13.78 24.75 -1.42
N GLU A 126 -14.38 25.35 -2.45
CA GLU A 126 -15.31 24.67 -3.34
C GLU A 126 -14.65 23.52 -4.10
N ASN A 127 -13.47 23.76 -4.68
CA ASN A 127 -12.72 22.71 -5.39
C ASN A 127 -12.32 21.56 -4.46
N TYR A 128 -11.90 21.87 -3.22
CA TYR A 128 -11.54 20.86 -2.24
C TYR A 128 -12.76 20.03 -1.84
N LYS A 129 -13.91 20.67 -1.59
CA LYS A 129 -15.17 19.96 -1.33
C LYS A 129 -15.61 19.09 -2.51
N LYS A 130 -15.48 19.58 -3.74
CA LYS A 130 -15.86 18.83 -4.96
C LYS A 130 -14.98 17.60 -5.20
N ARG A 131 -13.68 17.70 -4.92
CA ARG A 131 -12.72 16.62 -5.16
C ARG A 131 -12.65 15.63 -4.00
N GLU A 132 -12.59 16.13 -2.79
CA GLU A 132 -12.30 15.34 -1.58
C GLU A 132 -13.56 15.11 -0.72
N GLY A 133 -14.68 15.76 -1.00
CA GLY A 133 -15.90 15.69 -0.18
C GLY A 133 -15.80 16.46 1.16
N ILE A 134 -14.62 16.99 1.49
CA ILE A 134 -14.32 17.62 2.78
C ILE A 134 -14.57 19.12 2.70
N THR A 135 -15.32 19.66 3.65
CA THR A 135 -15.53 21.12 3.77
C THR A 135 -14.48 21.72 4.71
N LEU A 136 -13.66 22.62 4.17
CA LEU A 136 -12.67 23.40 4.91
C LEU A 136 -13.31 24.62 5.57
N ASP A 137 -12.77 25.04 6.70
CA ASP A 137 -13.19 26.25 7.40
C ASP A 137 -12.56 27.48 6.74
N ASN A 138 -13.39 28.48 6.45
CA ASN A 138 -12.96 29.78 5.97
C ASN A 138 -12.43 30.67 7.12
N ARG A 139 -11.61 30.12 8.03
CA ARG A 139 -11.06 30.87 9.16
C ARG A 139 -9.55 30.69 9.27
N ARG A 140 -8.86 31.84 9.14
CA ARG A 140 -7.43 32.14 9.28
C ARG A 140 -6.56 31.89 8.04
N GLY A 141 -6.41 32.97 7.28
CA GLY A 141 -5.11 33.55 6.92
C GLY A 141 -5.22 35.04 7.19
#